data_AF-A0A6A3QEV0-F1
#
_entry.id   AF-A0A6A3QEV0-F1
#
_cell.length_a   1.000
_cell.length_b   1.000
_cell.length_c   1.000
_cell.angle_alpha   90.00
_cell.angle_beta   90.00
_cell.angle_gamma   90.00
#
_symmetry.space_group_name_H-M   'P 1'
#
loop_
_entity.id
_entity.type
_entity.pdbx_description
1 polymer ?
#
loop_
_entity_poly.entity_id
_entity_poly.type
_entity_poly.pdbx_seq_one_letter_code
_entity_poly.pdbx_strand_id
1 'polypeptide(L)'
;MATSLLLELPSELLERRVCRYLDVASITHLSLVNHRLQHDVSSCAELWERLVTRRFGYVNKPSLILRSDCSSILKTDKVTTIDWKAVFVAACRDLWSLSPVALQESDVLQVYHEKSFPMLLQQRESQIRQEIVLMQGLRRIPTSSRLIQLYAEVIRQAHVVPRVNAASTAKALRRLAQ
;
A
#
# COMPACT_ATOMS: atom_id res chain seq x y z
N MET A 1 -2.89 19.55 -38.92
CA MET A 1 -3.52 18.77 -37.84
C MET A 1 -2.39 18.22 -36.99
N ALA A 2 -2.22 18.71 -35.76
CA ALA A 2 -1.17 18.20 -34.87
C ALA A 2 -1.59 16.80 -34.41
N THR A 3 -0.90 15.77 -34.91
CA THR A 3 -1.04 14.40 -34.43
C THR A 3 -0.61 14.37 -32.97
N SER A 4 -1.54 14.11 -32.06
CA SER A 4 -1.26 13.99 -30.64
C SER A 4 -0.45 12.71 -30.40
N LEU A 5 0.88 12.80 -30.55
CA LEU A 5 1.84 11.69 -30.39
C LEU A 5 1.64 10.89 -29.09
N LEU A 6 1.11 11.54 -28.04
CA LEU A 6 0.76 10.92 -26.76
C LEU A 6 -0.41 9.93 -26.82
N LEU A 7 -1.36 10.11 -27.75
CA LEU A 7 -2.53 9.22 -27.91
C LEU A 7 -2.22 8.00 -28.78
N GLU A 8 -1.14 8.06 -29.56
CA GLU A 8 -0.65 6.95 -30.39
C GLU A 8 0.32 6.04 -29.62
N LEU A 9 0.84 6.50 -28.48
CA LEU A 9 1.74 5.74 -27.63
C LEU A 9 1.00 4.56 -26.95
N PRO A 10 1.58 3.34 -26.97
CA PRO A 10 1.17 2.23 -26.13
C PRO A 10 1.22 2.59 -24.64
N SER A 11 0.33 2.01 -23.84
CA SER A 11 0.20 2.27 -22.40
C SER A 11 1.52 2.00 -21.64
N GLU A 12 2.28 0.99 -22.06
CA GLU A 12 3.56 0.63 -21.43
C GLU A 12 4.64 1.70 -21.69
N LEU A 13 4.60 2.34 -22.86
CA LEU A 13 5.54 3.40 -23.23
C LEU A 13 5.15 4.73 -22.60
N LEU A 14 3.84 5.00 -22.47
CA LEU A 14 3.32 6.15 -21.73
C LEU A 14 3.81 6.11 -20.27
N GLU A 15 3.69 4.95 -19.62
CA GLU A 15 4.19 4.77 -18.26
C GLU A 15 5.71 5.01 -18.16
N ARG A 16 6.49 4.24 -18.94
CA ARG A 16 7.95 4.19 -18.81
C ARG A 16 8.65 5.48 -19.24
N ARG A 17 8.12 6.15 -20.26
CA ARG A 17 8.80 7.30 -20.89
C ARG A 17 8.22 8.64 -20.47
N VAL A 18 6.98 8.69 -19.98
CA VAL A 18 6.31 9.96 -19.64
C VAL A 18 5.95 9.97 -18.15
N CYS A 19 5.02 9.12 -17.71
CA CYS A 19 4.44 9.22 -16.37
C CYS A 19 5.47 9.05 -15.24
N ARG A 20 6.54 8.27 -15.46
CA ARG A 20 7.62 8.10 -14.46
C ARG A 20 8.32 9.40 -14.07
N TYR A 21 8.36 10.38 -14.96
CA TYR A 21 9.05 11.65 -14.73
C TYR A 21 8.13 12.78 -14.27
N LEU A 22 6.81 12.54 -14.30
CA LEU A 22 5.81 13.51 -13.91
C LEU A 22 5.54 13.45 -12.40
N ASP A 23 5.19 14.60 -11.83
CA ASP A 23 4.65 14.68 -10.48
C ASP A 23 3.15 14.32 -10.46
N VAL A 24 2.61 14.14 -9.26
CA VAL A 24 1.20 13.73 -9.06
C VAL A 24 0.23 14.73 -9.72
N ALA A 25 0.52 16.02 -9.65
CA ALA A 25 -0.33 17.05 -10.25
C ALA A 25 -0.34 16.93 -11.78
N SER A 26 0.83 16.81 -12.41
CA SER A 26 0.92 16.64 -13.87
C SER A 26 0.28 15.34 -14.34
N ILE A 27 0.43 14.23 -13.58
CA ILE A 27 -0.23 12.95 -13.90
C ILE A 27 -1.75 13.10 -13.81
N THR A 28 -2.25 13.82 -12.79
CA THR A 28 -3.67 14.07 -12.64
C THR A 28 -4.20 14.91 -13.79
N HIS A 29 -3.50 15.99 -14.18
CA HIS A 29 -3.88 16.79 -15.34
C HIS A 29 -3.86 15.98 -16.64
N LEU A 30 -2.85 15.13 -16.84
CA LEU A 30 -2.78 14.24 -18.00
C LEU A 30 -3.99 13.29 -18.06
N SER A 31 -4.43 12.78 -16.91
CA SER A 31 -5.62 11.91 -16.81
C SER A 31 -6.93 12.62 -17.14
N LEU A 32 -6.96 13.95 -17.11
CA LEU A 32 -8.15 14.75 -17.47
C LEU A 32 -8.20 15.10 -18.97
N VAL A 33 -7.14 14.84 -19.73
CA VAL A 33 -7.06 15.22 -21.16
C VAL A 33 -7.99 14.36 -22.01
N ASN A 34 -8.11 13.06 -21.73
CA ASN A 34 -8.98 12.14 -22.47
C ASN A 34 -9.29 10.88 -21.64
N HIS A 35 -10.47 10.26 -21.85
CA HIS A 35 -10.91 9.03 -21.19
C HIS A 35 -9.92 7.87 -21.36
N ARG A 36 -9.26 7.76 -22.53
CA ARG A 36 -8.23 6.74 -22.77
C ARG A 36 -7.02 6.93 -21.86
N LEU A 37 -6.48 8.15 -21.81
CA LEU A 37 -5.36 8.48 -20.91
C LEU A 37 -5.78 8.35 -19.44
N GLN A 38 -7.02 8.70 -19.11
CA GLN A 38 -7.57 8.49 -17.79
C GLN A 38 -7.52 7.01 -17.40
N HIS A 39 -7.97 6.12 -18.29
CA HIS A 39 -7.97 4.69 -18.08
C HIS A 39 -6.53 4.15 -17.95
N ASP A 40 -5.65 4.51 -18.88
CA ASP A 40 -4.26 4.04 -18.92
C ASP A 40 -3.45 4.49 -17.71
N VAL A 41 -3.63 5.75 -17.27
CA VAL A 41 -2.99 6.25 -16.04
C VAL A 41 -3.58 5.59 -14.81
N SER A 42 -4.89 5.30 -14.78
CA SER A 42 -5.55 4.71 -13.62
C SER A 42 -5.24 3.24 -13.43
N SER A 43 -5.09 2.48 -14.51
CA SER A 43 -4.77 1.04 -14.48
C SER A 43 -3.30 0.76 -14.16
N CYS A 44 -2.45 1.78 -14.20
CA CYS A 44 -1.01 1.69 -14.03
C CYS A 44 -0.58 1.50 -12.56
N ALA A 45 -0.68 0.27 -12.05
CA ALA A 45 -0.34 -0.08 -10.67
C ALA A 45 1.07 0.37 -10.23
N GLU A 46 2.10 0.11 -11.04
CA GLU A 46 3.50 0.43 -10.74
C GLU A 46 3.75 1.95 -10.56
N LEU A 47 3.03 2.78 -11.33
CA LEU A 47 3.11 4.23 -11.22
C LEU A 47 2.57 4.69 -9.86
N TRP A 48 1.37 4.24 -9.49
CA TRP A 48 0.74 4.63 -8.23
C TRP A 48 1.48 4.07 -7.01
N GLU A 49 1.99 2.84 -7.09
CA GLU A 49 2.86 2.27 -6.05
C GLU A 49 4.10 3.14 -5.83
N ARG A 50 4.77 3.55 -6.92
CA ARG A 50 5.94 4.44 -6.86
C ARG A 50 5.60 5.80 -6.24
N LEU A 51 4.43 6.34 -6.56
CA LEU A 51 3.95 7.60 -5.96
C LEU A 51 3.66 7.43 -4.46
N VAL A 52 3.09 6.30 -4.05
CA VAL A 52 2.89 5.95 -2.64
C VAL A 52 4.23 5.87 -1.91
N THR A 53 5.22 5.17 -2.48
CA THR A 53 6.56 5.09 -1.91
C THR A 53 7.23 6.45 -1.82
N ARG A 54 7.19 7.26 -2.89
CA ARG A 54 7.84 8.57 -2.93
C ARG A 54 7.22 9.56 -1.94
N ARG A 55 5.89 9.58 -1.83
CA ARG A 55 5.17 10.55 -1.00
C ARG A 55 5.07 10.15 0.47
N PHE A 56 4.83 8.86 0.73
CA PHE A 56 4.54 8.38 2.09
C PHE A 56 5.69 7.55 2.69
N GLY A 57 6.67 7.12 1.89
CA GLY A 57 7.78 6.27 2.32
C GLY A 57 7.39 4.80 2.51
N TYR A 58 6.20 4.39 2.06
CA TYR A 58 5.74 3.01 2.15
C TYR A 58 6.38 2.16 1.06
N VAL A 59 7.03 1.07 1.45
CA VAL A 59 7.61 0.09 0.51
C VAL A 59 6.85 -1.21 0.67
N ASN A 60 6.16 -1.62 -0.38
CA ASN A 60 5.52 -2.93 -0.42
C ASN A 60 6.62 -4.00 -0.38
N LYS A 61 6.75 -4.69 0.75
CA LYS A 61 7.66 -5.82 0.86
C LYS A 61 6.94 -7.04 0.31
N PRO A 62 7.41 -7.65 -0.80
CA PRO A 62 6.90 -8.96 -1.17
C PRO A 62 7.21 -9.90 0.00
N SER A 63 6.21 -10.65 0.46
CA SER A 63 6.35 -11.60 1.55
C SER A 63 7.54 -12.52 1.26
N LEU A 64 8.64 -12.35 1.98
CA LEU A 64 9.90 -13.07 1.76
C LEU A 64 9.80 -14.59 2.03
N ILE A 65 8.61 -15.09 2.38
CA ILE A 65 8.34 -16.50 2.73
C ILE A 65 8.18 -17.39 1.47
N LEU A 66 8.06 -16.83 0.27
CA LEU A 66 7.88 -17.60 -0.98
C LEU A 66 9.14 -17.74 -1.85
N ARG A 67 10.33 -17.44 -1.29
CA ARG A 67 11.62 -17.60 -1.99
C ARG A 67 12.52 -18.66 -1.34
N SER A 68 11.94 -19.60 -0.61
CA SER A 68 12.63 -20.83 -0.19
C SER A 68 12.22 -21.95 -1.13
N ASP A 69 13.21 -22.43 -1.87
CA ASP A 69 13.18 -23.59 -2.76
C ASP A 69 12.22 -24.69 -2.29
N CYS A 70 11.14 -24.91 -3.04
CA CYS A 70 10.50 -26.22 -3.22
C CYS A 70 9.33 -26.08 -4.20
N SER A 71 9.40 -26.87 -5.27
CA SER A 71 8.27 -27.24 -6.10
C SER A 71 7.14 -27.81 -5.23
N SER A 72 6.11 -27.02 -4.92
CA SER A 72 4.84 -27.58 -4.48
C SER A 72 3.68 -26.71 -4.92
N ILE A 73 3.02 -27.19 -5.97
CA ILE A 73 1.62 -26.98 -6.28
C ILE A 73 0.81 -26.99 -4.97
N LEU A 74 0.16 -25.89 -4.61
CA LEU A 74 -1.20 -25.84 -4.04
C LEU A 74 -1.53 -24.43 -3.52
N LYS A 75 -2.68 -23.94 -3.99
CA LYS A 75 -3.40 -22.70 -3.64
C LYS A 75 -2.88 -21.44 -4.32
N THR A 76 -3.30 -21.31 -5.57
CA THR A 76 -3.79 -20.05 -6.15
C THR A 76 -4.80 -19.40 -5.21
N ASP A 77 -4.33 -18.74 -4.15
CA ASP A 77 -5.05 -17.56 -3.69
C ASP A 77 -4.90 -16.55 -4.81
N LYS A 78 -6.04 -16.10 -5.36
CA LYS A 78 -6.08 -14.99 -6.30
C LYS A 78 -5.25 -13.88 -5.66
N VAL A 79 -4.07 -13.59 -6.21
CA VAL A 79 -3.30 -12.42 -5.81
C VAL A 79 -4.21 -11.25 -6.13
N THR A 80 -4.90 -10.73 -5.11
CA THR A 80 -5.80 -9.60 -5.28
C THR A 80 -4.90 -8.44 -5.66
N THR A 81 -4.97 -8.06 -6.93
CA THR A 81 -4.22 -6.92 -7.47
C THR A 81 -4.61 -5.70 -6.65
N ILE A 82 -3.63 -5.10 -5.95
CA ILE A 82 -3.85 -3.94 -5.09
C ILE A 82 -4.20 -2.74 -5.96
N ASP A 83 -5.31 -2.06 -5.67
CA ASP A 83 -5.61 -0.75 -6.26
C ASP A 83 -4.76 0.34 -5.57
N TRP A 84 -3.54 0.50 -6.08
CA TRP A 84 -2.60 1.50 -5.59
C TRP A 84 -3.10 2.93 -5.75
N LYS A 85 -3.96 3.20 -6.73
CA LYS A 85 -4.56 4.52 -6.92
C LYS A 85 -5.53 4.82 -5.77
N ALA A 86 -6.40 3.87 -5.44
CA ALA A 86 -7.32 4.01 -4.31
C ALA A 86 -6.56 4.21 -2.98
N VAL A 87 -5.50 3.42 -2.75
CA VAL A 87 -4.62 3.60 -1.58
C VAL A 87 -3.99 5.00 -1.56
N PHE A 88 -3.46 5.45 -2.69
CA PHE A 88 -2.82 6.77 -2.79
C PHE A 88 -3.80 7.91 -2.50
N VAL A 89 -5.02 7.85 -3.07
CA VAL A 89 -6.08 8.84 -2.85
C VAL A 89 -6.51 8.85 -1.39
N ALA A 90 -6.72 7.67 -0.79
CA ALA A 90 -7.08 7.55 0.61
C ALA A 90 -6.00 8.14 1.53
N ALA A 91 -4.74 7.76 1.32
CA ALA A 91 -3.60 8.26 2.09
C ALA A 91 -3.38 9.77 1.90
N CYS A 92 -3.66 10.32 0.71
CA CYS A 92 -3.62 11.76 0.50
C CYS A 92 -4.65 12.46 1.37
N ARG A 93 -5.90 11.97 1.40
CA ARG A 93 -6.96 12.51 2.27
C ARG A 93 -6.57 12.44 3.75
N ASP A 94 -6.04 11.31 4.19
CA ASP A 94 -5.56 11.14 5.56
C ASP A 94 -4.48 12.18 5.91
N LEU A 95 -3.56 12.46 4.98
CA LEU A 95 -2.53 13.47 5.18
C LEU A 95 -3.12 14.87 5.41
N TRP A 96 -4.22 15.23 4.74
CA TRP A 96 -4.91 16.50 5.00
C TRP A 96 -5.49 16.54 6.42
N SER A 97 -6.12 15.45 6.87
CA SER A 97 -6.63 15.33 8.24
C SER A 97 -5.51 15.37 9.28
N LEU A 98 -4.33 14.87 8.94
CA LEU A 98 -3.13 14.87 9.80
C LEU A 98 -2.25 16.12 9.64
N SER A 99 -2.64 17.08 8.80
CA SER A 99 -1.91 18.33 8.53
C SER A 99 -1.82 19.33 9.70
N PRO A 100 -2.78 19.44 10.64
CA PRO A 100 -2.75 20.46 11.70
C PRO A 100 -1.42 20.55 12.43
N VAL A 101 -0.99 21.77 12.78
CA VAL A 101 0.31 22.00 13.45
C VAL A 101 0.34 21.38 14.84
N ALA A 102 -0.78 21.44 15.56
CA ALA A 102 -0.94 20.87 16.90
C ALA A 102 -1.52 19.45 16.87
N LEU A 103 -0.98 18.57 16.03
CA LEU A 103 -1.45 17.18 15.90
C LEU A 103 -1.27 16.42 17.24
N GLN A 104 -2.37 15.84 17.75
CA GLN A 104 -2.37 15.00 18.93
C GLN A 104 -2.45 13.51 18.56
N GLU A 105 -2.10 12.65 19.52
CA GLU A 105 -2.24 11.19 19.35
C GLU A 105 -3.69 10.78 19.02
N SER A 106 -4.68 11.43 19.65
CA SER A 106 -6.10 11.18 19.43
C SER A 106 -6.52 11.39 17.96
N ASP A 107 -5.93 12.38 17.30
CA ASP A 107 -6.26 12.72 15.92
C ASP A 107 -5.76 11.63 14.97
N VAL A 108 -4.55 11.10 15.24
CA VAL A 108 -3.99 9.97 14.48
C VAL A 108 -4.86 8.73 14.67
N LEU A 109 -5.29 8.44 15.89
CA LEU A 109 -6.16 7.30 16.20
C LEU A 109 -7.54 7.44 15.56
N GLN A 110 -8.09 8.65 15.52
CA GLN A 110 -9.35 8.94 14.85
C GLN A 110 -9.25 8.62 13.36
N VAL A 111 -8.22 9.14 12.67
CA VAL A 111 -7.99 8.86 11.25
C VAL A 111 -7.74 7.37 11.00
N TYR A 112 -6.98 6.71 11.89
CA TYR A 112 -6.69 5.28 11.80
C TYR A 112 -7.95 4.39 11.89
N HIS A 113 -8.87 4.74 12.80
CA HIS A 113 -10.12 4.00 12.99
C HIS A 113 -11.25 4.44 12.05
N GLU A 114 -11.10 5.56 11.36
CA GLU A 114 -12.11 6.08 10.45
C GLU A 114 -12.35 5.10 9.28
N LYS A 115 -13.58 4.58 9.22
CA LYS A 115 -14.07 3.69 8.17
C LYS A 115 -14.77 4.44 7.04
N SER A 116 -14.88 5.76 7.12
CA SER A 116 -15.73 6.62 6.26
C SER A 116 -15.19 6.83 4.84
N PHE A 117 -14.36 5.92 4.32
CA PHE A 117 -13.81 6.06 2.97
C PHE A 117 -14.88 5.72 1.93
N PRO A 118 -15.22 6.65 1.00
CA PRO A 118 -16.17 6.38 -0.07
C PRO A 118 -15.63 5.34 -1.06
N MET A 119 -14.31 5.13 -1.09
CA MET A 119 -13.68 3.98 -1.74
C MET A 119 -13.66 2.81 -0.77
N LEU A 120 -14.38 1.74 -1.12
CA LEU A 120 -14.31 0.45 -0.42
C LEU A 120 -12.94 -0.17 -0.69
N LEU A 121 -11.96 0.20 0.12
CA LEU A 121 -10.65 -0.44 0.11
C LEU A 121 -10.80 -1.91 0.49
N GLN A 122 -10.16 -2.79 -0.26
CA GLN A 122 -10.02 -4.19 0.10
C GLN A 122 -9.24 -4.31 1.41
N GLN A 123 -9.30 -5.48 2.04
CA GLN A 123 -8.62 -5.73 3.31
C GLN A 123 -7.12 -5.38 3.25
N ARG A 124 -6.43 -5.76 2.17
CA ARG A 124 -5.01 -5.46 2.01
C ARG A 124 -4.73 -3.97 1.82
N GLU A 125 -5.53 -3.28 1.01
CA GLU A 125 -5.42 -1.84 0.79
C GLU A 125 -5.68 -1.04 2.07
N SER A 126 -6.66 -1.49 2.87
CA SER A 126 -6.96 -0.93 4.18
C SER A 126 -5.79 -1.08 5.16
N GLN A 127 -5.12 -2.24 5.17
CA GLN A 127 -3.90 -2.46 5.96
C GLN A 127 -2.77 -1.52 5.53
N ILE A 128 -2.55 -1.35 4.22
CA ILE A 128 -1.53 -0.44 3.69
C ILE A 128 -1.83 1.01 4.11
N ARG A 129 -3.08 1.44 3.95
CA ARG A 129 -3.54 2.76 4.41
C ARG A 129 -3.27 2.94 5.91
N GLN A 130 -3.66 1.98 6.73
CA GLN A 130 -3.44 2.00 8.19
C GLN A 130 -1.96 2.14 8.54
N GLU A 131 -1.08 1.40 7.85
CA GLU A 131 0.37 1.51 8.04
C GLU A 131 0.86 2.92 7.69
N ILE A 132 0.42 3.48 6.55
CA ILE A 132 0.77 4.84 6.13
C ILE A 132 0.34 5.87 7.17
N VAL A 133 -0.90 5.79 7.69
CA VAL A 133 -1.42 6.70 8.73
C VAL A 133 -0.53 6.67 9.97
N LEU A 134 -0.18 5.47 10.45
CA LEU A 134 0.69 5.31 11.62
C LEU A 134 2.11 5.81 11.35
N MET A 135 2.67 5.59 10.16
CA MET A 135 3.97 6.14 9.77
C MET A 135 3.96 7.68 9.78
N GLN A 136 2.89 8.32 9.30
CA GLN A 136 2.77 9.77 9.35
C GLN A 136 2.62 10.29 10.78
N GLY A 137 1.79 9.63 11.59
CA GLY A 137 1.62 9.97 13.00
C GLY A 137 2.93 9.87 13.78
N LEU A 138 3.67 8.77 13.64
CA LEU A 138 4.95 8.54 14.33
C LEU A 138 6.06 9.50 13.90
N ARG A 139 6.03 10.03 12.67
CA ARG A 139 6.98 11.07 12.25
C ARG A 139 6.79 12.38 13.03
N ARG A 140 5.57 12.67 13.47
CA ARG A 140 5.25 13.89 14.22
C ARG A 140 5.25 13.66 15.74
N ILE A 141 4.89 12.44 16.18
CA ILE A 141 4.79 12.06 17.60
C ILE A 141 5.60 10.75 17.83
N PRO A 142 6.95 10.80 17.73
CA PRO A 142 7.78 9.60 17.78
C PRO A 142 7.82 8.92 19.16
N THR A 143 7.44 9.63 20.22
CA THR A 143 7.50 9.13 21.61
C THR A 143 6.21 8.43 22.07
N SER A 144 5.15 8.41 21.25
CA SER A 144 3.90 7.75 21.62
C SER A 144 4.07 6.23 21.64
N SER A 145 4.05 5.65 22.84
CA SER A 145 4.10 4.19 23.04
C SER A 145 2.91 3.48 22.38
N ARG A 146 1.74 4.12 22.36
CA ARG A 146 0.52 3.56 21.78
C ARG A 146 0.60 3.48 20.26
N LEU A 147 1.07 4.53 19.58
CA LEU A 147 1.27 4.50 18.14
C LEU A 147 2.34 3.48 17.73
N ILE A 148 3.42 3.37 18.51
CA ILE A 148 4.48 2.36 18.29
C ILE A 148 3.90 0.94 18.40
N GLN A 149 3.10 0.66 19.44
CA GLN A 149 2.48 -0.65 19.64
C GLN A 149 1.54 -1.01 18.49
N LEU A 150 0.69 -0.07 18.04
CA LEU A 150 -0.20 -0.27 16.89
C LEU A 150 0.58 -0.49 15.60
N TYR A 151 1.63 0.29 15.34
CA TYR A 151 2.45 0.13 14.15
C TYR A 151 3.15 -1.23 14.11
N ALA A 152 3.70 -1.66 15.25
CA ALA A 152 4.30 -2.98 15.37
C ALA A 152 3.27 -4.11 15.15
N GLU A 153 2.02 -3.92 15.59
CA GLU A 153 0.94 -4.88 15.37
C GLU A 153 0.53 -4.97 13.90
N VAL A 154 0.37 -3.82 13.22
CA VAL A 154 0.09 -3.78 11.78
C VAL A 154 1.18 -4.46 10.97
N ILE A 155 2.47 -4.22 11.30
CA ILE A 155 3.58 -4.91 10.65
C ILE A 155 3.49 -6.42 10.89
N ARG A 156 3.26 -6.87 12.13
CA ARG A 156 3.16 -8.30 12.45
C ARG A 156 2.03 -8.98 11.67
N GLN A 157 0.88 -8.32 11.57
CA GLN A 157 -0.27 -8.81 10.81
C GLN A 157 -0.01 -8.82 9.31
N ALA A 158 0.74 -7.85 8.79
CA ALA A 158 1.15 -7.84 7.38
C ALA A 158 2.16 -8.95 7.04
N HIS A 159 2.93 -9.43 8.02
CA HIS A 159 3.99 -10.40 7.83
C HIS A 159 3.60 -11.85 8.11
N VAL A 160 2.37 -12.13 8.60
CA VAL A 160 1.93 -13.42 9.20
C VAL A 160 2.97 -14.52 9.01
N VAL A 161 3.99 -14.48 9.86
CA VAL A 161 4.76 -15.66 10.19
C VAL A 161 3.69 -16.58 10.76
N PRO A 162 3.44 -17.78 10.21
CA PRO A 162 2.74 -18.77 11.00
C PRO A 162 3.61 -18.90 12.24
N ARG A 163 3.18 -18.33 13.37
CA ARG A 163 3.71 -18.72 14.66
C ARG A 163 3.52 -20.22 14.63
N VAL A 164 4.61 -20.95 14.41
CA VAL A 164 4.62 -22.39 14.56
C VAL A 164 4.21 -22.54 16.01
N ASN A 165 2.93 -22.83 16.21
CA ASN A 165 2.33 -22.87 17.53
C ASN A 165 3.29 -23.75 18.34
N ALA A 166 3.78 -23.26 19.47
CA ALA A 166 4.71 -24.05 20.29
C ALA A 166 4.15 -25.46 20.59
N ALA A 167 2.82 -25.60 20.53
CA ALA A 167 2.09 -26.86 20.54
C ALA A 167 2.35 -27.79 19.33
N SER A 168 2.49 -27.26 18.11
CA SER A 168 2.83 -28.00 16.89
C SER A 168 4.26 -28.53 16.93
N THR A 169 5.22 -27.68 17.31
CA THR A 169 6.63 -28.08 17.50
C THR A 169 6.79 -29.07 18.63
N ALA A 170 6.11 -28.88 19.77
CA ALA A 170 6.11 -29.85 20.86
C ALA A 170 5.49 -31.20 20.45
N LYS A 171 4.44 -31.19 19.62
CA LYS A 171 3.80 -32.42 19.12
C LYS A 171 4.65 -33.13 18.07
N ALA A 172 5.40 -32.39 17.24
CA ALA A 172 6.36 -32.94 16.30
C ALA A 172 7.58 -33.56 17.00
N LEU A 173 8.14 -32.88 18.00
CA LEU A 173 9.26 -33.40 18.78
C LEU A 173 8.89 -34.65 19.59
N ARG A 174 7.68 -34.74 20.12
CA ARG A 174 7.18 -35.96 20.79
C ARG A 174 7.02 -37.16 19.86
N ARG A 175 6.79 -36.94 18.56
CA ARG A 175 6.69 -38.01 17.56
C ARG A 175 8.05 -38.50 17.06
N LEU A 176 9.10 -37.69 17.19
CA LEU A 176 10.47 -38.05 16.84
C LEU A 176 11.21 -38.74 17.99
N ALA A 177 10.66 -38.69 19.20
CA ALA A 177 11.19 -39.32 20.40
C ALA A 177 10.53 -40.70 20.71
N GLN A 178 9.74 -41.22 19.77
CA GLN A 178 9.21 -42.59 19.76
C GLN A 178 9.88 -43.36 18.62
#